data_AF-A0A1G5W7G4-F1
#
_entry.id   AF-A0A1G5W7G4-F1
#
_cell.length_a   1.000
_cell.length_b   1.000
_cell.length_c   1.000
_cell.angle_alpha   90.00
_cell.angle_beta   90.00
_cell.angle_gamma   90.00
#
_symmetry.space_group_name_H-M   'P 1'
#
loop_
_entity.id
_entity.type
_entity.pdbx_description
1 polymer ?
#
loop_
_entity_poly.entity_id
_entity_poly.type
_entity_poly.pdbx_seq_one_letter_code
_entity_poly.pdbx_strand_id
1 'polypeptide(L)'
;MIKLVVFDLDNVIIDGEAIDEIGKLANVEDEIAEITEKAMQGEIDFETSIKDRVQLLEGTSIEEIEKVADELPLMPGACDTITCLKNKDVDVAIISGSFDVVAEKVKDKLGVDTVYTNSFTVEDGKLTGEVTGPLVSCSKLDVLNDHVEKAGISLEEVVAVGDGANDISMIESAGCGIAFNAKDSVKEIADIVVEEKDLTKVLDEILNQLTTEDTENDAVENEEAEEVEEAPEEAAAEEEAVEEVEATEDADEEAPEEEVEAEATEEEVEETPEEAAEEEAEEAETEATEEVKEVEAEEPQEDEAEAKKSKKDLPKSEFVLADTMEGVRKQKDEKEAEIAQIAEEREEYNRIAKEQRKIRDELNASLKENLNKAIEYRNERNEINKSVEEAKKARNDANNKIKSLEWSSGKRDKVKIENEIKKIDKIIETRVLDIKKENQLVKNANDLRKQLMDIQEDESVKEEAQELRKLSEEEHEKVITLSEQAQAAHEEMLTYFRKTDDIRTAADDAHKKFIEARNNASAKHEEFKAVLSDIHVINKKLGSGKPRKRRSDKKSSSGANKNREEKERAEEIFEKFKQGGKLSTEELLLLQKYNIN
;
A
#
# COMPACT_ATOMS: atom_id res chain seq x y z
N MET A 1 -18.29 5.11 -21.44
CA MET A 1 -18.09 3.78 -22.05
C MET A 1 -16.64 3.37 -21.87
N ILE A 2 -16.40 2.23 -21.22
CA ILE A 2 -15.06 1.68 -21.01
C ILE A 2 -14.42 1.33 -22.36
N LYS A 3 -13.17 1.76 -22.54
CA LYS A 3 -12.38 1.53 -23.76
C LYS A 3 -11.11 0.72 -23.53
N LEU A 4 -10.62 0.69 -22.30
CA LEU A 4 -9.40 -0.02 -21.93
C LEU A 4 -9.62 -0.80 -20.64
N VAL A 5 -9.14 -2.04 -20.61
CA VAL A 5 -9.00 -2.83 -19.39
C VAL A 5 -7.54 -3.16 -19.19
N VAL A 6 -7.02 -2.84 -18.01
CA VAL A 6 -5.65 -3.13 -17.61
C VAL A 6 -5.65 -4.17 -16.50
N PHE A 7 -4.82 -5.19 -16.67
CA PHE A 7 -4.64 -6.26 -15.70
C PHE A 7 -3.21 -6.27 -15.15
N ASP A 8 -3.05 -6.61 -13.88
CA ASP A 8 -1.78 -7.18 -13.42
C ASP A 8 -1.58 -8.59 -14.01
N LEU A 9 -0.36 -9.09 -13.93
CA LEU A 9 0.05 -10.40 -14.41
C LEU A 9 0.02 -11.45 -13.29
N ASP A 10 0.89 -11.29 -12.30
CA ASP A 10 1.04 -12.22 -11.17
C ASP A 10 -0.23 -12.18 -10.31
N ASN A 11 -0.67 -13.34 -9.82
CA ASN A 11 -1.93 -13.54 -9.06
C ASN A 11 -3.25 -13.05 -9.69
N VAL A 12 -3.22 -12.43 -10.89
CA VAL A 12 -4.40 -11.96 -11.63
C VAL A 12 -4.58 -12.75 -12.91
N ILE A 13 -3.68 -12.63 -13.89
CA ILE A 13 -3.72 -13.40 -15.15
C ILE A 13 -3.09 -14.78 -14.97
N ILE A 14 -2.07 -14.88 -14.13
CA ILE A 14 -1.36 -16.11 -13.77
C ILE A 14 -1.76 -16.49 -12.33
N ASP A 15 -1.96 -17.79 -12.06
CA ASP A 15 -2.20 -18.26 -10.69
C ASP A 15 -0.87 -18.58 -9.98
N GLY A 16 -0.24 -17.52 -9.48
CA GLY A 16 1.03 -17.54 -8.75
C GLY A 16 1.91 -16.34 -9.05
N GLU A 17 3.06 -16.26 -8.37
CA GLU A 17 4.11 -15.26 -8.63
C GLU A 17 5.24 -15.87 -9.46
N ALA A 18 5.57 -15.24 -10.59
CA ALA A 18 6.60 -15.77 -11.47
C ALA A 18 7.99 -15.82 -10.84
N ILE A 19 8.34 -14.82 -10.02
CA ILE A 19 9.66 -14.73 -9.39
C ILE A 19 9.90 -15.87 -8.39
N ASP A 20 8.86 -16.31 -7.69
CA ASP A 20 8.93 -17.42 -6.74
C ASP A 20 9.18 -18.76 -7.45
N GLU A 21 8.50 -18.99 -8.58
CA GLU A 21 8.70 -20.19 -9.38
C GLU A 21 10.10 -20.24 -10.02
N ILE A 22 10.64 -19.08 -10.41
CA ILE A 22 12.03 -18.96 -10.87
C ILE A 22 13.01 -19.15 -9.69
N GLY A 23 12.68 -18.64 -8.51
CA GLY A 23 13.44 -18.83 -7.27
C GLY A 23 13.60 -20.31 -6.89
N LYS A 24 12.53 -21.10 -7.06
CA LYS A 24 12.56 -22.56 -6.88
C LYS A 24 13.55 -23.25 -7.81
N LEU A 25 13.58 -22.83 -9.08
CA LEU A 25 14.54 -23.34 -10.06
C LEU A 25 15.98 -23.02 -9.65
N ALA A 26 16.22 -21.80 -9.16
CA ALA A 26 17.53 -21.34 -8.69
C ALA A 26 17.92 -21.85 -7.28
N ASN A 27 17.00 -22.50 -6.54
CA ASN A 27 17.13 -22.92 -5.14
C ASN A 27 17.40 -21.75 -4.17
N VAL A 28 16.76 -20.61 -4.41
CA VAL A 28 16.82 -19.40 -3.57
C VAL A 28 15.43 -18.93 -3.13
N GLU A 29 14.48 -19.87 -3.05
CA GLU A 29 13.07 -19.58 -2.69
C GLU A 29 12.94 -18.96 -1.30
N ASP A 30 13.73 -19.43 -0.33
CA ASP A 30 13.69 -18.94 1.05
C ASP A 30 14.22 -17.49 1.11
N GLU A 31 15.32 -17.20 0.41
CA GLU A 31 15.91 -15.86 0.36
C GLU A 31 15.00 -14.85 -0.36
N ILE A 32 14.33 -15.26 -1.44
CA ILE A 32 13.34 -14.42 -2.13
C ILE A 32 12.13 -14.15 -1.23
N ALA A 33 11.65 -15.14 -0.49
CA ALA A 33 10.56 -14.97 0.45
C ALA A 33 10.94 -14.01 1.59
N GLU A 34 12.17 -14.08 2.10
CA GLU A 34 12.68 -13.13 3.10
C GLU A 34 12.67 -11.68 2.58
N ILE A 35 13.15 -11.43 1.35
CA ILE A 35 13.14 -10.09 0.75
C ILE A 35 11.71 -9.61 0.47
N THR A 36 10.84 -10.51 0.02
CA THR A 36 9.42 -10.19 -0.25
C THR A 36 8.69 -9.81 1.03
N GLU A 37 8.93 -10.53 2.13
CA GLU A 37 8.36 -10.22 3.45
C GLU A 37 8.82 -8.84 3.93
N LYS A 38 10.11 -8.51 3.79
CA LYS A 38 10.63 -7.17 4.12
C LYS A 38 9.98 -6.06 3.30
N ALA A 39 9.80 -6.29 2.00
CA ALA A 39 9.13 -5.32 1.13
C ALA A 39 7.65 -5.15 1.51
N MET A 40 6.98 -6.24 1.90
CA MET A 40 5.60 -6.18 2.39
C MET A 40 5.46 -5.49 3.76
N GLN A 41 6.50 -5.56 4.60
CA GLN A 41 6.61 -4.84 5.87
C GLN A 41 7.04 -3.37 5.69
N GLY A 42 7.36 -2.96 4.45
CA GLY A 42 7.82 -1.60 4.15
C GLY A 42 9.26 -1.32 4.57
N GLU A 43 10.05 -2.33 4.95
CA GLU A 43 11.48 -2.20 5.29
C GLU A 43 12.34 -1.88 4.06
N ILE A 44 11.87 -2.22 2.86
CA ILE A 44 12.56 -1.92 1.60
C ILE A 44 11.54 -1.46 0.56
N ASP A 45 11.94 -0.50 -0.28
CA ASP A 45 11.10 -0.03 -1.38
C ASP A 45 10.99 -1.08 -2.51
N PHE A 46 10.04 -0.87 -3.42
CA PHE A 46 9.80 -1.81 -4.52
C PHE A 46 11.02 -1.94 -5.46
N GLU A 47 11.70 -0.83 -5.75
CA GLU A 47 12.86 -0.81 -6.64
C GLU A 47 14.04 -1.62 -6.06
N THR A 48 14.30 -1.49 -4.76
CA THR A 48 15.32 -2.26 -4.04
C THR A 48 14.89 -3.71 -3.93
N SER A 49 13.63 -3.98 -3.54
CA SER A 49 13.09 -5.34 -3.44
C SER A 49 13.20 -6.13 -4.74
N ILE A 50 12.86 -5.52 -5.90
CA ILE A 50 12.95 -6.22 -7.18
C ILE A 50 14.41 -6.45 -7.57
N LYS A 51 15.31 -5.47 -7.36
CA LYS A 51 16.75 -5.63 -7.66
C LYS A 51 17.38 -6.72 -6.81
N ASP A 52 17.13 -6.72 -5.50
CA ASP A 52 17.70 -7.73 -4.59
C ASP A 52 17.22 -9.14 -4.91
N ARG A 53 15.92 -9.31 -5.21
CA ARG A 53 15.39 -10.62 -5.61
C ARG A 53 15.97 -11.09 -6.94
N VAL A 54 16.15 -10.21 -7.92
CA VAL A 54 16.74 -10.56 -9.21
C VAL A 54 18.23 -10.86 -9.09
N GLN A 55 18.96 -10.17 -8.19
CA GLN A 55 20.37 -10.43 -7.92
C GLN A 55 20.58 -11.88 -7.44
N LEU A 56 19.67 -12.44 -6.64
CA LEU A 56 19.75 -13.83 -6.18
C LEU A 56 19.63 -14.85 -7.33
N LEU A 57 19.07 -14.46 -8.47
CA LEU A 57 18.89 -15.31 -9.64
C LEU A 57 20.11 -15.30 -10.58
N GLU A 58 21.17 -14.56 -10.24
CA GLU A 58 22.41 -14.48 -11.03
C GLU A 58 22.96 -15.88 -11.37
N GLY A 59 23.28 -16.07 -12.64
CA GLY A 59 23.82 -17.33 -13.17
C GLY A 59 22.78 -18.38 -13.55
N THR A 60 21.49 -18.14 -13.31
CA THR A 60 20.38 -19.00 -13.76
C THR A 60 20.24 -18.95 -15.28
N SER A 61 19.98 -20.09 -15.92
CA SER A 61 19.86 -20.16 -17.39
C SER A 61 18.52 -19.61 -17.88
N ILE A 62 18.55 -18.75 -18.89
CA ILE A 62 17.34 -18.18 -19.50
C ILE A 62 16.43 -19.27 -20.10
N GLU A 63 17.00 -20.32 -20.71
CA GLU A 63 16.24 -21.43 -21.28
C GLU A 63 15.49 -22.26 -20.23
N GLU A 64 15.98 -22.28 -18.98
CA GLU A 64 15.31 -22.98 -17.88
C GLU A 64 14.16 -22.11 -17.33
N ILE A 65 14.37 -20.79 -17.26
CA ILE A 65 13.34 -19.81 -16.90
C ILE A 65 12.19 -19.83 -17.89
N GLU A 66 12.47 -19.87 -19.20
CA GLU A 66 11.45 -19.96 -20.24
C GLU A 66 10.57 -21.20 -20.10
N LYS A 67 11.14 -22.34 -19.66
CA LYS A 67 10.37 -23.57 -19.40
C LYS A 67 9.45 -23.41 -18.20
N VAL A 68 9.93 -22.76 -17.14
CA VAL A 68 9.09 -22.44 -15.96
C VAL A 68 7.94 -21.54 -16.41
N ALA A 69 8.22 -20.50 -17.19
CA ALA A 69 7.20 -19.60 -17.74
C ALA A 69 6.15 -20.33 -18.61
N ASP A 70 6.56 -21.36 -19.38
CA ASP A 70 5.64 -22.18 -20.16
C ASP A 70 4.67 -23.00 -19.29
N GLU A 71 5.14 -23.47 -18.13
CA GLU A 71 4.39 -24.32 -17.20
C GLU A 71 3.47 -23.54 -16.25
N LEU A 72 3.65 -22.22 -16.13
CA LEU A 72 2.81 -21.37 -15.27
C LEU A 72 1.32 -21.48 -15.65
N PRO A 73 0.44 -21.81 -14.68
CA PRO A 73 -0.99 -21.93 -14.92
C PRO A 73 -1.62 -20.54 -15.09
N LEU A 74 -2.46 -20.40 -16.11
CA LEU A 74 -3.31 -19.22 -16.24
C LEU A 74 -4.45 -19.27 -15.21
N MET A 75 -4.86 -18.11 -14.73
CA MET A 75 -6.00 -17.96 -13.84
C MET A 75 -7.27 -18.52 -14.53
N PRO A 76 -8.14 -19.25 -13.80
CA PRO A 76 -9.42 -19.68 -14.34
C PRO A 76 -10.17 -18.50 -14.95
N GLY A 77 -10.68 -18.66 -16.18
CA GLY A 77 -11.39 -17.61 -16.89
C GLY A 77 -10.53 -16.62 -17.67
N ALA A 78 -9.20 -16.59 -17.52
CA ALA A 78 -8.33 -15.60 -18.18
C ALA A 78 -8.51 -15.56 -19.72
N CYS A 79 -8.47 -16.74 -20.36
CA CYS A 79 -8.66 -16.86 -21.81
C CYS A 79 -10.03 -16.34 -22.27
N ASP A 80 -11.09 -16.74 -21.54
CA ASP A 80 -12.48 -16.39 -21.88
C ASP A 80 -12.71 -14.89 -21.70
N THR A 81 -12.21 -14.31 -20.60
CA THR A 81 -12.29 -12.88 -20.29
C THR A 81 -11.62 -12.03 -21.36
N ILE A 82 -10.35 -12.29 -21.69
CA ILE A 82 -9.62 -11.49 -22.68
C ILE A 82 -10.24 -11.63 -24.07
N THR A 83 -10.63 -12.85 -24.45
CA THR A 83 -11.28 -13.09 -25.75
C THR A 83 -12.62 -12.33 -25.84
N CYS A 84 -13.40 -12.32 -24.77
CA CYS A 84 -14.67 -11.60 -24.72
C CYS A 84 -14.48 -10.08 -24.83
N LEU A 85 -13.51 -9.51 -24.10
CA LEU A 85 -13.20 -8.08 -24.15
C LEU A 85 -12.78 -7.63 -25.55
N LYS A 86 -11.90 -8.41 -26.20
CA LYS A 86 -11.49 -8.15 -27.59
C LYS A 86 -12.64 -8.21 -28.58
N ASN A 87 -13.53 -9.20 -28.44
CA ASN A 87 -14.72 -9.31 -29.29
C ASN A 87 -15.70 -8.14 -29.12
N LYS A 88 -15.54 -7.34 -28.06
CA LYS A 88 -16.31 -6.13 -27.77
C LYS A 88 -15.56 -4.85 -28.14
N ASP A 89 -14.45 -4.96 -28.90
CA ASP A 89 -13.60 -3.84 -29.30
C ASP A 89 -13.06 -3.02 -28.11
N VAL A 90 -12.84 -3.69 -26.97
CA VAL A 90 -12.18 -3.09 -25.78
C VAL A 90 -10.71 -3.42 -25.82
N ASP A 91 -9.85 -2.41 -25.70
CA ASP A 91 -8.41 -2.58 -25.65
C ASP A 91 -8.02 -3.27 -24.33
N VAL A 92 -7.06 -4.19 -24.40
CA VAL A 92 -6.55 -4.93 -23.24
C VAL A 92 -5.06 -4.69 -23.13
N ALA A 93 -4.62 -4.24 -21.96
CA ALA A 93 -3.21 -4.10 -21.62
C ALA A 93 -2.87 -4.86 -20.34
N ILE A 94 -1.62 -5.30 -20.23
CA ILE A 94 -1.07 -5.86 -18.99
C ILE A 94 0.04 -4.94 -18.51
N ILE A 95 0.01 -4.55 -17.23
CA ILE A 95 1.05 -3.74 -16.57
C ILE A 95 1.48 -4.47 -15.32
N SER A 96 2.71 -5.00 -15.30
CA SER A 96 3.17 -5.82 -14.19
C SER A 96 4.65 -5.66 -13.88
N GLY A 97 5.01 -5.66 -12.60
CA GLY A 97 6.40 -5.66 -12.13
C GLY A 97 7.17 -6.95 -12.43
N SER A 98 6.49 -7.95 -13.01
CA SER A 98 7.05 -9.21 -13.50
C SER A 98 7.97 -9.04 -14.70
N PHE A 99 8.34 -10.15 -15.36
CA PHE A 99 9.37 -10.18 -16.39
C PHE A 99 8.84 -10.47 -17.80
N ASP A 100 9.49 -9.89 -18.81
CA ASP A 100 9.21 -10.05 -20.23
C ASP A 100 9.12 -11.51 -20.68
N VAL A 101 10.03 -12.38 -20.23
CA VAL A 101 10.02 -13.82 -20.52
C VAL A 101 8.71 -14.51 -20.13
N VAL A 102 8.02 -14.03 -19.09
CA VAL A 102 6.72 -14.56 -18.66
C VAL A 102 5.60 -13.89 -19.45
N ALA A 103 5.68 -12.56 -19.59
CA ALA A 103 4.73 -11.77 -20.35
C ALA A 103 4.59 -12.22 -21.80
N GLU A 104 5.68 -12.56 -22.49
CA GLU A 104 5.65 -13.06 -23.87
C GLU A 104 4.86 -14.37 -23.99
N LYS A 105 4.98 -15.28 -23.02
CA LYS A 105 4.19 -16.53 -23.03
C LYS A 105 2.72 -16.28 -22.81
N VAL A 106 2.39 -15.35 -21.91
CA VAL A 106 1.00 -14.93 -21.68
C VAL A 106 0.44 -14.23 -22.91
N LYS A 107 1.25 -13.40 -23.57
CA LYS A 107 0.93 -12.73 -24.82
C LYS A 107 0.57 -13.73 -25.91
N ASP A 108 1.37 -14.77 -26.09
CA ASP A 108 1.12 -15.81 -27.10
C ASP A 108 -0.12 -16.65 -26.80
N LYS A 109 -0.35 -16.98 -25.51
CA LYS A 109 -1.50 -17.79 -25.08
C LYS A 109 -2.83 -17.02 -25.18
N LEU A 110 -2.84 -15.72 -24.86
CA LEU A 110 -4.04 -14.87 -24.75
C LEU A 110 -4.21 -13.88 -25.91
N GLY A 111 -3.20 -13.78 -26.77
CA GLY A 111 -3.10 -12.89 -27.92
C GLY A 111 -3.04 -11.40 -27.59
N VAL A 112 -2.77 -10.99 -26.35
CA VAL A 112 -2.84 -9.58 -25.90
C VAL A 112 -1.85 -8.71 -26.68
N ASP A 113 -2.24 -7.50 -27.07
CA ASP A 113 -1.38 -6.69 -27.96
C ASP A 113 -0.35 -5.86 -27.18
N THR A 114 -0.72 -5.37 -25.99
CA THR A 114 0.11 -4.48 -25.17
C THR A 114 0.43 -5.08 -23.81
N VAL A 115 1.72 -5.24 -23.51
CA VAL A 115 2.21 -5.71 -22.22
C VAL A 115 3.42 -4.88 -21.81
N TYR A 116 3.42 -4.41 -20.57
CA TYR A 116 4.51 -3.66 -19.96
C TYR A 116 5.04 -4.43 -18.74
N THR A 117 6.31 -4.80 -18.80
CA THR A 117 7.01 -5.55 -17.75
C THR A 117 8.45 -5.07 -17.59
N ASN A 118 9.11 -5.57 -16.56
CA ASN A 118 10.56 -5.51 -16.44
C ASN A 118 11.21 -6.59 -17.33
N SER A 119 12.52 -6.48 -17.51
CA SER A 119 13.35 -7.35 -18.35
C SER A 119 14.61 -7.72 -17.60
N PHE A 120 14.96 -9.00 -17.64
CA PHE A 120 16.24 -9.47 -17.12
C PHE A 120 17.39 -9.06 -18.05
N THR A 121 18.53 -8.70 -17.47
CA THR A 121 19.78 -8.61 -18.24
C THR A 121 20.41 -10.00 -18.35
N VAL A 122 20.71 -10.42 -19.59
CA VAL A 122 21.22 -11.76 -19.91
C VAL A 122 22.57 -11.66 -20.62
N GLU A 123 23.58 -12.38 -20.11
CA GLU A 123 24.89 -12.55 -20.74
C GLU A 123 25.22 -14.05 -20.84
N ASP A 124 25.75 -14.48 -22.00
CA ASP A 124 26.09 -15.88 -22.28
C ASP A 124 24.95 -16.90 -21.96
N GLY A 125 23.69 -16.48 -22.15
CA GLY A 125 22.51 -17.32 -21.90
C GLY A 125 22.15 -17.48 -20.41
N LYS A 126 22.69 -16.61 -19.54
CA LYS A 126 22.45 -16.60 -18.10
C LYS A 126 22.11 -15.22 -17.59
N LEU A 127 21.33 -15.16 -16.51
CA LEU A 127 21.03 -13.90 -15.85
C LEU A 127 22.28 -13.28 -15.21
N THR A 128 22.46 -11.97 -15.37
CA THR A 128 23.53 -11.21 -14.69
C THR A 128 23.17 -10.78 -13.27
N GLY A 129 21.89 -10.91 -12.89
CA GLY A 129 21.36 -10.38 -11.63
C GLY A 129 20.84 -8.93 -11.74
N GLU A 130 20.97 -8.30 -12.90
CA GLU A 130 20.43 -6.95 -13.14
C GLU A 130 19.03 -7.00 -13.77
N VAL A 131 18.19 -6.04 -13.40
CA VAL A 131 16.84 -5.84 -13.94
C VAL A 131 16.70 -4.45 -14.55
N THR A 132 16.05 -4.37 -15.70
CA THR A 132 15.74 -3.10 -16.37
C THR A 132 14.26 -3.05 -16.73
N GLY A 133 13.71 -1.87 -16.98
CA GLY A 133 12.32 -1.74 -17.40
C GLY A 133 11.64 -0.51 -16.84
N PRO A 134 10.46 -0.15 -17.38
CA PRO A 134 9.73 1.02 -16.95
C PRO A 134 9.23 0.91 -15.50
N LEU A 135 8.99 -0.31 -15.01
CA LEU A 135 8.45 -0.54 -13.67
C LEU A 135 9.53 -0.74 -12.59
N VAL A 136 10.81 -0.63 -12.95
CA VAL A 136 11.90 -0.56 -11.96
C VAL A 136 11.91 0.82 -11.30
N SER A 137 11.72 1.89 -12.07
CA SER A 137 11.87 3.28 -11.61
C SER A 137 10.59 4.13 -11.72
N CYS A 138 9.50 3.56 -12.23
CA CYS A 138 8.20 4.23 -12.32
C CYS A 138 7.09 3.33 -11.77
N SER A 139 5.99 3.95 -11.33
CA SER A 139 4.83 3.21 -10.84
C SER A 139 4.00 2.63 -11.98
N LYS A 140 3.13 1.65 -11.68
CA LYS A 140 2.15 1.13 -12.65
C LYS A 140 1.22 2.24 -13.17
N LEU A 141 0.90 3.23 -12.32
CA LEU A 141 0.12 4.41 -12.70
C LEU A 141 0.83 5.27 -13.75
N ASP A 142 2.15 5.47 -13.64
CA ASP A 142 2.90 6.26 -14.62
C ASP A 142 2.87 5.61 -16.00
N VAL A 143 3.03 4.29 -16.05
CA VAL A 143 2.92 3.50 -17.29
C VAL A 143 1.50 3.52 -17.84
N LEU A 144 0.48 3.43 -16.98
CA LEU A 144 -0.91 3.58 -17.39
C LEU A 144 -1.16 4.96 -18.02
N ASN A 145 -0.69 6.03 -17.38
CA ASN A 145 -0.86 7.41 -17.87
C ASN A 145 -0.23 7.60 -19.26
N ASP A 146 0.99 7.10 -19.46
CA ASP A 146 1.67 7.14 -20.75
C ASP A 146 0.91 6.32 -21.82
N HIS A 147 0.35 5.17 -21.45
CA HIS A 147 -0.45 4.35 -22.36
C HIS A 147 -1.75 5.05 -22.78
N VAL A 148 -2.54 5.58 -21.83
CA VAL A 148 -3.81 6.23 -22.14
C VAL A 148 -3.61 7.55 -22.90
N GLU A 149 -2.52 8.29 -22.64
CA GLU A 149 -2.16 9.47 -23.41
C GLU A 149 -1.87 9.12 -24.88
N LYS A 150 -1.15 8.02 -25.12
CA LYS A 150 -0.87 7.52 -26.48
C LYS A 150 -2.12 7.00 -27.19
N ALA A 151 -3.01 6.35 -26.47
CA ALA A 151 -4.27 5.81 -27.00
C ALA A 151 -5.37 6.88 -27.17
N GLY A 152 -5.22 8.06 -26.55
CA GLY A 152 -6.24 9.09 -26.54
C GLY A 152 -7.47 8.72 -25.70
N ILE A 153 -7.26 7.92 -24.65
CA ILE A 153 -8.28 7.44 -23.72
C ILE A 153 -8.16 8.26 -22.42
N SER A 154 -9.27 8.58 -21.77
CA SER A 154 -9.22 9.18 -20.42
C SER A 154 -9.24 8.10 -19.34
N LEU A 155 -8.63 8.35 -18.18
CA LEU A 155 -8.64 7.40 -17.05
C LEU A 155 -10.06 6.98 -16.63
N GLU A 156 -11.07 7.85 -16.76
CA GLU A 156 -12.49 7.54 -16.51
C GLU A 156 -13.05 6.43 -17.42
N GLU A 157 -12.41 6.16 -18.56
CA GLU A 157 -12.79 5.11 -19.53
C GLU A 157 -11.96 3.82 -19.34
N VAL A 158 -11.21 3.72 -18.24
CA VAL A 158 -10.32 2.60 -17.92
C VAL A 158 -10.87 1.77 -16.77
N VAL A 159 -10.80 0.45 -16.91
CA VAL A 159 -10.91 -0.50 -15.79
C VAL A 159 -9.51 -1.01 -15.43
N ALA A 160 -9.15 -0.98 -14.15
CA ALA A 160 -7.91 -1.55 -13.65
C ALA A 160 -8.19 -2.74 -12.72
N VAL A 161 -7.50 -3.85 -12.92
CA VAL A 161 -7.65 -5.09 -12.16
C VAL A 161 -6.32 -5.47 -11.52
N GLY A 162 -6.29 -5.61 -10.20
CA GLY A 162 -5.08 -5.95 -9.45
C GLY A 162 -5.39 -6.66 -8.13
N ASP A 163 -4.35 -7.23 -7.51
CA ASP A 163 -4.45 -7.97 -6.24
C ASP A 163 -3.55 -7.38 -5.13
N GLY A 164 -2.49 -6.67 -5.51
CA GLY A 164 -1.41 -6.27 -4.63
C GLY A 164 -1.37 -4.77 -4.32
N ALA A 165 -0.57 -4.41 -3.30
CA ALA A 165 -0.39 -3.01 -2.90
C ALA A 165 0.27 -2.14 -3.99
N ASN A 166 1.08 -2.77 -4.86
CA ASN A 166 1.67 -2.16 -6.05
C ASN A 166 0.62 -1.71 -7.09
N ASP A 167 -0.60 -2.26 -7.05
CA ASP A 167 -1.70 -1.90 -7.94
C ASP A 167 -2.54 -0.74 -7.42
N ILE A 168 -2.44 -0.37 -6.14
CA ILE A 168 -3.32 0.61 -5.50
C ILE A 168 -3.39 1.91 -6.30
N SER A 169 -2.24 2.46 -6.69
CA SER A 169 -2.17 3.71 -7.45
C SER A 169 -2.87 3.63 -8.81
N MET A 170 -2.80 2.47 -9.48
CA MET A 170 -3.44 2.19 -10.76
C MET A 170 -4.95 1.99 -10.60
N ILE A 171 -5.37 1.24 -9.57
CA ILE A 171 -6.76 0.94 -9.23
C ILE A 171 -7.50 2.20 -8.82
N GLU A 172 -6.93 3.01 -7.93
CA GLU A 172 -7.55 4.24 -7.41
C GLU A 172 -7.74 5.31 -8.49
N SER A 173 -6.85 5.34 -9.48
CA SER A 173 -6.87 6.35 -10.55
C SER A 173 -7.75 5.97 -11.74
N ALA A 174 -8.09 4.69 -11.91
CA ALA A 174 -8.93 4.22 -12.99
C ALA A 174 -10.40 4.64 -12.78
N GLY A 175 -11.17 4.72 -13.86
CA GLY A 175 -12.61 4.99 -13.79
C GLY A 175 -13.39 3.90 -13.06
N CYS A 176 -12.85 2.69 -13.04
CA CYS A 176 -13.34 1.59 -12.23
C CYS A 176 -12.16 0.68 -11.81
N GLY A 177 -11.90 0.63 -10.51
CA GLY A 177 -10.89 -0.24 -9.90
C GLY A 177 -11.51 -1.56 -9.41
N ILE A 178 -10.93 -2.68 -9.79
CA ILE A 178 -11.36 -4.02 -9.37
C ILE A 178 -10.24 -4.71 -8.59
N ALA A 179 -10.50 -4.99 -7.30
CA ALA A 179 -9.67 -5.84 -6.47
C ALA A 179 -10.00 -7.31 -6.74
N PHE A 180 -9.07 -8.07 -7.31
CA PHE A 180 -9.24 -9.49 -7.64
C PHE A 180 -8.46 -10.37 -6.67
N ASN A 181 -9.17 -11.15 -5.84
CA ASN A 181 -8.62 -11.99 -4.77
C ASN A 181 -7.51 -11.27 -3.97
N ALA A 182 -7.73 -9.97 -3.74
CA ALA A 182 -6.70 -9.04 -3.32
C ALA A 182 -6.47 -9.05 -1.81
N LYS A 183 -5.38 -8.42 -1.37
CA LYS A 183 -5.13 -8.10 0.04
C LYS A 183 -6.11 -7.03 0.54
N ASP A 184 -6.34 -6.98 1.85
CA ASP A 184 -7.35 -6.08 2.44
C ASP A 184 -7.07 -4.59 2.14
N SER A 185 -5.80 -4.18 2.08
CA SER A 185 -5.39 -2.82 1.70
C SER A 185 -5.89 -2.40 0.31
N VAL A 186 -5.97 -3.33 -0.64
CA VAL A 186 -6.47 -3.08 -2.00
C VAL A 186 -7.99 -3.11 -2.03
N LYS A 187 -8.61 -4.01 -1.25
CA LYS A 187 -10.08 -4.12 -1.16
C LYS A 187 -10.74 -2.86 -0.60
N GLU A 188 -10.07 -2.15 0.29
CA GLU A 188 -10.58 -0.92 0.90
C GLU A 188 -10.68 0.25 -0.10
N ILE A 189 -9.89 0.20 -1.18
CA ILE A 189 -9.73 1.29 -2.15
C ILE A 189 -10.47 0.99 -3.46
N ALA A 190 -10.57 -0.28 -3.85
CA ALA A 190 -11.22 -0.67 -5.09
C ALA A 190 -12.75 -0.44 -5.08
N ASP A 191 -13.31 -0.10 -6.24
CA ASP A 191 -14.75 0.08 -6.43
C ASP A 191 -15.51 -1.25 -6.35
N ILE A 192 -14.92 -2.32 -6.91
CA ILE A 192 -15.44 -3.67 -6.86
C ILE A 192 -14.40 -4.63 -6.26
N VAL A 193 -14.88 -5.56 -5.45
CA VAL A 193 -14.08 -6.66 -4.91
C VAL A 193 -14.62 -8.00 -5.42
N VAL A 194 -13.74 -8.79 -6.04
CA VAL A 194 -14.02 -10.15 -6.50
C VAL A 194 -13.13 -11.11 -5.72
N GLU A 195 -13.71 -11.89 -4.79
CA GLU A 195 -12.94 -12.80 -3.92
C GLU A 195 -12.76 -14.22 -4.51
N GLU A 196 -13.51 -14.57 -5.55
CA GLU A 196 -13.40 -15.87 -6.20
C GLU A 196 -12.26 -15.83 -7.22
N LYS A 197 -11.34 -16.81 -7.18
CA LYS A 197 -10.23 -16.98 -8.14
C LYS A 197 -10.72 -17.43 -9.53
N ASP A 198 -11.55 -16.59 -10.15
CA ASP A 198 -12.12 -16.80 -11.48
C ASP A 198 -12.34 -15.45 -12.17
N LEU A 199 -11.54 -15.18 -13.21
CA LEU A 199 -11.60 -13.93 -13.98
C LEU A 199 -12.89 -13.77 -14.78
N THR A 200 -13.72 -14.81 -14.94
CA THR A 200 -15.05 -14.64 -15.54
C THR A 200 -15.96 -13.76 -14.68
N LYS A 201 -15.74 -13.71 -13.36
CA LYS A 201 -16.47 -12.81 -12.45
C LYS A 201 -16.08 -11.35 -12.64
N VAL A 202 -14.81 -11.10 -12.94
CA VAL A 202 -14.32 -9.77 -13.31
C VAL A 202 -14.92 -9.35 -14.65
N LEU A 203 -14.99 -10.27 -15.62
CA LEU A 203 -15.68 -10.02 -16.89
C LEU A 203 -17.15 -9.62 -16.67
N ASP A 204 -17.90 -10.36 -15.86
CA ASP A 204 -19.31 -10.05 -15.58
C ASP A 204 -19.47 -8.61 -15.07
N GLU A 205 -18.56 -8.15 -14.20
CA GLU A 205 -18.61 -6.79 -13.69
C GLU A 205 -18.23 -5.74 -14.74
N ILE A 206 -17.18 -5.99 -15.53
CA ILE A 206 -16.81 -5.10 -16.65
C ILE A 206 -17.99 -4.95 -17.63
N LEU A 207 -18.70 -6.05 -17.91
CA LEU A 207 -19.87 -6.04 -18.77
C LEU A 207 -21.05 -5.26 -18.15
N ASN A 208 -21.22 -5.32 -16.82
CA ASN A 208 -22.20 -4.46 -16.14
C ASN A 208 -21.88 -2.98 -16.36
N GLN A 209 -20.61 -2.58 -16.21
CA GLN A 209 -20.18 -1.20 -16.45
C GLN A 209 -20.35 -0.75 -17.90
N LEU A 210 -20.25 -1.68 -18.87
CA LEU A 210 -20.51 -1.39 -20.27
C LEU A 210 -22.01 -1.24 -20.60
N THR A 211 -22.92 -1.81 -19.79
CA THR A 211 -24.38 -1.83 -20.07
C THR A 211 -25.18 -0.81 -19.26
N THR A 212 -24.66 -0.32 -18.13
CA THR A 212 -25.34 0.66 -17.27
C THR A 212 -25.55 2.02 -17.92
N GLU A 213 -24.71 2.41 -18.89
CA GLU A 213 -24.84 3.69 -19.61
C GLU A 213 -25.91 3.68 -20.74
N ASP A 214 -26.32 2.51 -21.23
CA ASP A 214 -27.35 2.43 -22.30
C ASP A 214 -28.77 2.68 -21.76
N THR A 215 -28.97 2.56 -20.44
CA THR A 215 -30.31 2.74 -19.84
C THR A 215 -30.75 4.20 -19.68
N GLU A 216 -29.86 5.18 -19.85
CA GLU A 216 -30.23 6.60 -19.82
C GLU A 216 -30.59 7.20 -21.20
N ASN A 217 -30.32 6.50 -22.30
CA ASN A 217 -30.63 6.98 -23.66
C ASN A 217 -31.74 6.22 -24.40
N ASP A 218 -32.17 5.04 -23.94
CA ASP A 218 -33.17 4.21 -24.65
C ASP A 218 -34.60 4.27 -24.10
N ALA A 219 -34.94 5.24 -23.26
CA ALA A 219 -36.34 5.45 -22.83
C ALA A 219 -37.28 5.99 -23.93
N VAL A 220 -36.80 6.11 -25.18
CA VAL A 220 -37.62 6.42 -26.35
C VAL A 220 -37.18 5.58 -27.53
N GLU A 221 -37.49 4.28 -27.54
CA GLU A 221 -38.14 3.61 -28.67
C GLU A 221 -38.29 2.09 -28.43
N ASN A 222 -39.46 1.59 -28.82
CA ASN A 222 -39.85 0.19 -29.02
C ASN A 222 -40.20 -0.70 -27.81
N GLU A 223 -41.49 -0.59 -27.48
CA GLU A 223 -42.38 -1.76 -27.36
C GLU A 223 -42.24 -2.71 -28.58
N GLU A 224 -42.52 -4.00 -28.36
CA GLU A 224 -42.54 -5.14 -29.33
C GLU A 224 -41.15 -5.75 -29.61
N ALA A 225 -40.86 -7.05 -29.53
CA ALA A 225 -41.62 -8.30 -29.41
C ALA A 225 -40.66 -9.36 -28.83
N GLU A 226 -41.08 -10.18 -27.86
CA GLU A 226 -41.59 -11.55 -28.00
C GLU A 226 -40.51 -12.63 -28.16
N GLU A 227 -40.73 -13.69 -27.39
CA GLU A 227 -39.90 -14.85 -27.07
C GLU A 227 -39.58 -15.76 -28.29
N VAL A 228 -38.65 -16.71 -28.07
CA VAL A 228 -38.74 -18.15 -28.39
C VAL A 228 -37.56 -18.73 -29.21
N GLU A 229 -36.89 -19.68 -28.54
CA GLU A 229 -36.34 -20.99 -28.98
C GLU A 229 -34.85 -21.26 -29.26
N GLU A 230 -34.53 -22.46 -28.77
CA GLU A 230 -33.28 -23.21 -28.66
C GLU A 230 -32.86 -23.91 -29.97
N ALA A 231 -31.53 -23.96 -30.15
CA ALA A 231 -30.71 -25.11 -30.57
C ALA A 231 -30.87 -25.70 -32.01
N PRO A 232 -30.03 -26.68 -32.41
CA PRO A 232 -28.63 -26.50 -32.83
C PRO A 232 -28.33 -27.24 -34.17
N GLU A 233 -27.02 -27.42 -34.45
CA GLU A 233 -26.39 -28.51 -35.24
C GLU A 233 -25.93 -28.29 -36.70
N GLU A 234 -24.70 -28.78 -36.91
CA GLU A 234 -24.14 -29.46 -38.08
C GLU A 234 -23.45 -28.69 -39.24
N ALA A 235 -22.11 -28.83 -39.24
CA ALA A 235 -21.34 -29.68 -40.17
C ALA A 235 -20.64 -29.09 -41.41
N ALA A 236 -19.58 -29.83 -41.79
CA ALA A 236 -18.70 -29.80 -42.97
C ALA A 236 -17.53 -28.80 -42.89
N ALA A 237 -16.26 -29.23 -42.75
CA ALA A 237 -15.42 -30.12 -43.58
C ALA A 237 -15.06 -29.54 -44.96
N GLU A 238 -13.76 -29.25 -45.15
CA GLU A 238 -12.93 -29.34 -46.38
C GLU A 238 -11.55 -28.71 -46.02
N GLU A 239 -10.47 -29.47 -45.82
CA GLU A 239 -9.52 -30.09 -46.76
C GLU A 239 -8.59 -29.14 -47.54
N GLU A 240 -7.29 -29.43 -47.39
CA GLU A 240 -6.12 -29.18 -48.26
C GLU A 240 -5.65 -27.74 -48.57
N ALA A 241 -4.40 -27.42 -48.20
CA ALA A 241 -3.27 -27.52 -49.14
C ALA A 241 -1.93 -27.16 -48.47
N VAL A 242 -0.92 -27.93 -48.87
CA VAL A 242 0.49 -27.84 -48.54
C VAL A 242 1.17 -26.86 -49.50
N GLU A 243 2.08 -26.01 -49.00
CA GLU A 243 3.16 -25.46 -49.83
C GLU A 243 4.44 -25.31 -48.99
N GLU A 244 5.37 -26.25 -49.17
CA GLU A 244 6.81 -26.07 -48.95
C GLU A 244 7.38 -25.30 -50.15
N VAL A 245 8.24 -24.29 -49.96
CA VAL A 245 9.43 -24.07 -50.82
C VAL A 245 10.51 -23.22 -50.10
N GLU A 246 11.66 -23.86 -49.87
CA GLU A 246 13.08 -23.45 -49.98
C GLU A 246 13.65 -22.13 -49.41
N ALA A 247 14.55 -22.33 -48.43
CA ALA A 247 15.98 -22.00 -48.42
C ALA A 247 16.55 -20.91 -49.35
N THR A 248 17.30 -19.98 -48.73
CA THR A 248 18.56 -19.43 -49.28
C THR A 248 19.56 -19.15 -48.15
N GLU A 249 20.73 -19.79 -48.23
CA GLU A 249 21.99 -19.41 -47.60
C GLU A 249 22.55 -18.12 -48.27
N ASP A 250 23.23 -17.25 -47.52
CA ASP A 250 24.65 -16.89 -47.78
C ASP A 250 25.15 -15.69 -46.94
N ALA A 251 26.44 -15.80 -46.62
CA ALA A 251 27.44 -14.75 -46.41
C ALA A 251 27.70 -14.18 -44.98
N ASP A 252 28.70 -14.81 -44.35
CA ASP A 252 29.92 -14.22 -43.76
C ASP A 252 30.15 -12.71 -43.93
N GLU A 253 30.41 -12.01 -42.82
CA GLU A 253 31.53 -11.05 -42.75
C GLU A 253 32.01 -10.89 -41.30
N GLU A 254 33.22 -11.37 -41.03
CA GLU A 254 34.00 -11.19 -39.79
C GLU A 254 34.76 -9.85 -39.75
N ALA A 255 34.90 -9.34 -38.52
CA ALA A 255 36.01 -8.55 -37.94
C ALA A 255 35.99 -6.99 -38.05
N PRO A 256 36.72 -6.25 -37.19
CA PRO A 256 37.46 -6.64 -35.97
C PRO A 256 37.16 -5.80 -34.71
N GLU A 257 37.70 -6.33 -33.60
CA GLU A 257 37.91 -5.75 -32.27
C GLU A 257 38.64 -4.38 -32.29
N GLU A 258 38.20 -3.44 -31.44
CA GLU A 258 39.04 -2.34 -30.94
C GLU A 258 38.92 -2.27 -29.41
N GLU A 259 40.01 -2.65 -28.74
CA GLU A 259 40.29 -2.38 -27.33
C GLU A 259 40.42 -0.87 -27.10
N VAL A 260 39.69 -0.32 -26.13
CA VAL A 260 39.99 1.00 -25.56
C VAL A 260 40.03 0.86 -24.04
N GLU A 261 41.25 0.86 -23.50
CA GLU A 261 41.52 1.07 -22.08
C GLU A 261 40.98 2.44 -21.63
N ALA A 262 40.01 2.45 -20.72
CA ALA A 262 39.61 3.64 -19.99
C ALA A 262 40.18 3.56 -18.56
N GLU A 263 41.10 4.48 -18.26
CA GLU A 263 41.63 4.72 -16.91
C GLU A 263 40.49 5.11 -15.96
N ALA A 264 40.38 4.36 -14.86
CA ALA A 264 39.54 4.67 -13.72
C ALA A 264 39.92 6.02 -13.10
N THR A 265 38.94 6.91 -12.96
CA THR A 265 38.95 7.98 -11.97
C THR A 265 37.96 7.62 -10.88
N GLU A 266 38.47 7.17 -9.74
CA GLU A 266 37.75 7.04 -8.49
C GLU A 266 37.21 8.43 -8.09
N GLU A 267 35.89 8.60 -8.11
CA GLU A 267 35.19 9.66 -7.40
C GLU A 267 34.49 8.95 -6.23
N GLU A 268 35.11 9.00 -5.05
CA GLU A 268 34.48 8.56 -3.79
C GLU A 268 33.24 9.45 -3.56
N VAL A 269 32.05 8.86 -3.72
CA VAL A 269 30.81 9.41 -3.16
C VAL A 269 30.80 8.98 -1.69
N GLU A 270 31.24 9.87 -0.81
CA GLU A 270 31.04 9.73 0.63
C GLU A 270 29.54 9.99 0.90
N GLU A 271 28.76 8.92 1.09
CA GLU A 271 27.41 9.01 1.64
C GLU A 271 27.48 9.74 2.98
N THR A 272 26.76 10.86 3.07
CA THR A 272 26.70 11.62 4.30
C THR A 272 25.81 10.90 5.31
N PRO A 273 26.15 10.87 6.62
CA PRO A 273 25.35 10.24 7.68
C PRO A 273 23.98 10.91 7.93
N GLU A 274 23.55 11.80 7.05
CA GLU A 274 22.22 12.44 7.03
C GLU A 274 21.20 11.59 6.26
N GLU A 275 21.59 10.93 5.15
CA GLU A 275 20.67 10.06 4.35
C GLU A 275 20.31 8.77 5.10
N ALA A 276 21.29 8.12 5.75
CA ALA A 276 21.03 6.93 6.57
C ALA A 276 20.20 7.21 7.84
N ALA A 277 20.13 8.46 8.30
CA ALA A 277 19.28 8.85 9.42
C ALA A 277 17.88 9.30 8.95
N GLU A 278 17.72 9.62 7.67
CA GLU A 278 16.42 9.87 7.04
C GLU A 278 15.68 8.55 6.78
N GLU A 279 16.36 7.48 6.34
CA GLU A 279 15.77 6.14 6.19
C GLU A 279 15.26 5.56 7.53
N GLU A 280 16.08 5.55 8.59
CA GLU A 280 15.65 5.00 9.89
C GLU A 280 14.49 5.81 10.53
N ALA A 281 14.33 7.09 10.18
CA ALA A 281 13.23 7.93 10.68
C ALA A 281 11.95 7.78 9.83
N GLU A 282 12.09 7.44 8.55
CA GLU A 282 10.98 7.21 7.62
C GLU A 282 10.39 5.79 7.78
N GLU A 283 11.20 4.80 8.11
CA GLU A 283 10.77 3.45 8.51
C GLU A 283 9.98 3.45 9.83
N ALA A 284 10.42 4.23 10.83
CA ALA A 284 9.67 4.40 12.08
C ALA A 284 8.35 5.16 11.88
N GLU A 285 8.23 5.93 10.79
CA GLU A 285 7.04 6.71 10.40
C GLU A 285 5.95 5.86 9.73
N THR A 286 6.32 4.94 8.83
CA THR A 286 5.40 4.04 8.13
C THR A 286 4.76 3.05 9.11
N GLU A 287 5.57 2.44 9.96
CA GLU A 287 5.12 1.49 10.98
C GLU A 287 4.12 2.16 11.96
N ALA A 288 4.32 3.44 12.32
CA ALA A 288 3.47 4.16 13.26
C ALA A 288 2.20 4.77 12.65
N THR A 289 2.17 5.02 11.34
CA THR A 289 0.99 5.55 10.64
C THR A 289 0.06 4.45 10.13
N GLU A 290 0.61 3.29 9.77
CA GLU A 290 -0.14 2.13 9.29
C GLU A 290 -0.89 1.43 10.45
N GLU A 291 -0.25 1.25 11.60
CA GLU A 291 -0.92 0.67 12.78
C GLU A 291 -2.01 1.58 13.38
N VAL A 292 -1.93 2.91 13.22
CA VAL A 292 -3.00 3.81 13.69
C VAL A 292 -4.23 3.73 12.79
N LYS A 293 -4.07 3.38 11.51
CA LYS A 293 -5.18 3.04 10.61
C LYS A 293 -5.77 1.67 10.93
N GLU A 294 -4.94 0.66 11.22
CA GLU A 294 -5.43 -0.65 11.68
C GLU A 294 -6.20 -0.56 13.01
N VAL A 295 -5.79 0.34 13.90
CA VAL A 295 -6.48 0.57 15.18
C VAL A 295 -7.79 1.39 15.01
N GLU A 296 -7.97 2.13 13.91
CA GLU A 296 -9.27 2.69 13.50
C GLU A 296 -10.18 1.64 12.81
N ALA A 297 -9.61 0.59 12.22
CA ALA A 297 -10.35 -0.50 11.56
C ALA A 297 -10.86 -1.58 12.54
N GLU A 298 -10.22 -1.77 13.70
CA GLU A 298 -10.75 -2.60 14.78
C GLU A 298 -11.67 -1.83 15.76
N GLU A 299 -12.72 -1.18 15.23
CA GLU A 299 -13.95 -1.08 16.00
C GLU A 299 -14.73 -2.38 15.82
N PRO A 300 -14.78 -3.30 16.82
CA PRO A 300 -15.75 -4.38 16.78
C PRO A 300 -17.13 -3.73 16.80
N GLN A 301 -17.77 -3.72 15.63
CA GLN A 301 -19.14 -3.28 15.44
C GLN A 301 -20.03 -3.87 16.54
N GLU A 302 -20.92 -3.01 17.00
CA GLU A 302 -21.83 -3.19 18.12
C GLU A 302 -22.57 -4.54 18.14
N ASP A 303 -22.08 -5.48 18.95
CA ASP A 303 -22.85 -6.65 19.41
C ASP A 303 -23.91 -6.30 20.48
N GLU A 304 -24.34 -5.03 20.59
CA GLU A 304 -25.55 -4.71 21.36
C GLU A 304 -26.85 -5.16 20.65
N ALA A 305 -26.77 -5.49 19.35
CA ALA A 305 -27.90 -6.01 18.58
C ALA A 305 -28.25 -7.48 18.90
N GLU A 306 -27.31 -8.31 19.35
CA GLU A 306 -27.59 -9.72 19.67
C GLU A 306 -28.32 -9.93 21.01
N ALA A 307 -28.32 -8.92 21.90
CA ALA A 307 -29.00 -9.03 23.20
C ALA A 307 -30.54 -9.02 23.10
N LYS A 308 -31.13 -8.78 21.92
CA LYS A 308 -32.60 -8.75 21.74
C LYS A 308 -33.20 -9.81 20.80
N LYS A 309 -32.41 -10.74 20.24
CA LYS A 309 -32.96 -11.85 19.43
C LYS A 309 -32.22 -13.19 19.62
N SER A 310 -32.04 -13.65 20.85
CA SER A 310 -31.70 -15.06 21.12
C SER A 310 -32.72 -15.72 22.07
N LYS A 311 -33.90 -16.04 21.52
CA LYS A 311 -34.58 -17.28 21.94
C LYS A 311 -33.80 -18.44 21.30
N LYS A 312 -32.66 -18.79 21.88
CA LYS A 312 -31.89 -19.98 21.47
C LYS A 312 -31.48 -20.74 22.72
N ASP A 313 -31.64 -22.05 22.64
CA ASP A 313 -31.73 -23.00 23.74
C ASP A 313 -30.57 -22.93 24.74
N LEU A 314 -30.89 -23.07 26.04
CA LEU A 314 -29.87 -23.33 27.06
C LEU A 314 -29.14 -24.65 26.74
N PRO A 315 -27.82 -24.75 26.99
CA PRO A 315 -27.08 -25.97 26.77
C PRO A 315 -27.72 -27.15 27.51
N LYS A 316 -27.81 -28.32 26.85
CA LYS A 316 -28.41 -29.53 27.42
C LYS A 316 -27.54 -29.99 28.60
N SER A 317 -28.08 -29.81 29.80
CA SER A 317 -27.46 -30.20 31.06
C SER A 317 -27.52 -31.74 31.25
N GLU A 318 -26.38 -32.36 31.53
CA GLU A 318 -26.25 -33.77 31.96
C GLU A 318 -26.43 -33.94 33.49
N PHE A 319 -26.94 -32.91 34.17
CA PHE A 319 -26.96 -32.83 35.62
C PHE A 319 -27.83 -33.90 36.29
N VAL A 320 -27.22 -34.65 37.20
CA VAL A 320 -27.86 -35.74 37.96
C VAL A 320 -28.53 -35.18 39.23
N LEU A 321 -29.85 -35.34 39.29
CA LEU A 321 -30.69 -34.81 40.37
C LEU A 321 -30.71 -35.76 41.59
N ALA A 322 -30.63 -35.23 42.81
CA ALA A 322 -30.74 -36.02 44.03
C ALA A 322 -32.08 -36.79 44.16
N ASP A 323 -32.03 -37.93 44.86
CA ASP A 323 -33.15 -38.85 45.06
C ASP A 323 -34.22 -38.35 46.03
N THR A 324 -33.86 -37.40 46.91
CA THR A 324 -34.77 -36.82 47.92
C THR A 324 -35.12 -35.37 47.61
N MET A 325 -36.37 -34.96 47.86
CA MET A 325 -36.85 -33.59 47.61
C MET A 325 -36.13 -32.52 48.45
N GLU A 326 -35.58 -32.91 49.59
CA GLU A 326 -34.75 -32.06 50.45
C GLU A 326 -33.33 -31.91 49.88
N GLY A 327 -32.76 -32.97 49.31
CA GLY A 327 -31.50 -32.93 48.56
C GLY A 327 -31.57 -32.06 47.31
N VAL A 328 -32.68 -32.09 46.57
CA VAL A 328 -32.89 -31.23 45.38
C VAL A 328 -33.00 -29.74 45.74
N ARG A 329 -33.52 -29.41 46.93
CA ARG A 329 -33.53 -28.01 47.43
C ARG A 329 -32.14 -27.55 47.84
N LYS A 330 -31.37 -28.41 48.50
CA LYS A 330 -29.98 -28.10 48.88
C LYS A 330 -29.09 -27.91 47.65
N GLN A 331 -29.23 -28.76 46.62
CA GLN A 331 -28.57 -28.59 45.32
C GLN A 331 -28.95 -27.26 44.64
N LYS A 332 -30.17 -26.78 44.86
CA LYS A 332 -30.61 -25.47 44.34
C LYS A 332 -29.90 -24.32 45.07
N ASP A 333 -29.88 -24.33 46.39
CA ASP A 333 -29.26 -23.27 47.18
C ASP A 333 -27.74 -23.21 46.95
N GLU A 334 -27.09 -24.37 46.78
CA GLU A 334 -25.67 -24.49 46.40
C GLU A 334 -25.40 -23.89 45.00
N LYS A 335 -26.24 -24.22 44.00
CA LYS A 335 -26.11 -23.68 42.64
C LYS A 335 -26.47 -22.19 42.54
N GLU A 336 -27.43 -21.70 43.34
CA GLU A 336 -27.76 -20.27 43.43
C GLU A 336 -26.61 -19.46 44.07
N ALA A 337 -25.89 -20.04 45.05
CA ALA A 337 -24.69 -19.44 45.61
C ALA A 337 -23.51 -19.42 44.61
N GLU A 338 -23.32 -20.49 43.84
CA GLU A 338 -22.33 -20.55 42.74
C GLU A 338 -22.59 -19.47 41.68
N ILE A 339 -23.85 -19.24 41.30
CA ILE A 339 -24.22 -18.16 40.37
C ILE A 339 -23.87 -16.78 40.90
N ALA A 340 -24.10 -16.52 42.19
CA ALA A 340 -23.80 -15.23 42.79
C ALA A 340 -22.31 -14.91 42.73
N GLN A 341 -21.45 -15.91 42.96
CA GLN A 341 -19.99 -15.77 42.87
C GLN A 341 -19.53 -15.54 41.43
N ILE A 342 -20.03 -16.34 40.47
CA ILE A 342 -19.70 -16.18 39.04
C ILE A 342 -20.17 -14.82 38.51
N ALA A 343 -21.30 -14.31 39.00
CA ALA A 343 -21.81 -12.99 38.61
C ALA A 343 -20.92 -11.84 39.12
N GLU A 344 -20.41 -11.94 40.35
CA GLU A 344 -19.49 -10.96 40.94
C GLU A 344 -18.15 -10.94 40.19
N GLU A 345 -17.57 -12.12 39.92
CA GLU A 345 -16.33 -12.27 39.12
C GLU A 345 -16.52 -11.71 37.70
N ARG A 346 -17.65 -11.99 37.05
CA ARG A 346 -17.97 -11.45 35.72
C ARG A 346 -18.08 -9.92 35.73
N GLU A 347 -18.68 -9.34 36.77
CA GLU A 347 -18.81 -7.89 36.88
C GLU A 347 -17.46 -7.21 37.11
N GLU A 348 -16.55 -7.85 37.84
CA GLU A 348 -15.17 -7.39 38.03
C GLU A 348 -14.39 -7.39 36.70
N TYR A 349 -14.42 -8.47 35.93
CA TYR A 349 -13.77 -8.51 34.62
C TYR A 349 -14.34 -7.48 33.63
N ASN A 350 -15.67 -7.28 33.63
CA ASN A 350 -16.29 -6.24 32.81
C ASN A 350 -15.88 -4.82 33.22
N ARG A 351 -15.66 -4.57 34.52
CA ARG A 351 -15.18 -3.28 35.01
C ARG A 351 -13.75 -3.02 34.53
N ILE A 352 -12.87 -4.02 34.66
CA ILE A 352 -11.49 -3.95 34.17
C ILE A 352 -11.47 -3.69 32.66
N ALA A 353 -12.27 -4.42 31.87
CA ALA A 353 -12.39 -4.19 30.44
C ALA A 353 -12.82 -2.75 30.10
N LYS A 354 -13.79 -2.19 30.85
CA LYS A 354 -14.24 -0.82 30.64
C LYS A 354 -13.18 0.23 30.99
N GLU A 355 -12.37 -0.02 32.01
CA GLU A 355 -11.26 0.87 32.41
C GLU A 355 -10.13 0.82 31.37
N GLN A 356 -9.74 -0.38 30.91
CA GLN A 356 -8.71 -0.53 29.88
C GLN A 356 -9.14 0.06 28.54
N ARG A 357 -10.42 -0.07 28.16
CA ARG A 357 -10.97 0.60 26.96
C ARG A 357 -10.80 2.11 27.02
N LYS A 358 -11.12 2.74 28.16
CA LYS A 358 -10.96 4.20 28.32
C LYS A 358 -9.50 4.63 28.21
N ILE A 359 -8.59 3.88 28.84
CA ILE A 359 -7.16 4.16 28.79
C ILE A 359 -6.65 4.06 27.35
N ARG A 360 -7.04 3.00 26.64
CA ARG A 360 -6.72 2.82 25.21
C ARG A 360 -7.24 3.99 24.37
N ASP A 361 -8.51 4.35 24.52
CA ASP A 361 -9.14 5.41 23.72
C ASP A 361 -8.48 6.79 24.01
N GLU A 362 -8.09 7.07 25.26
CA GLU A 362 -7.35 8.27 25.64
C GLU A 362 -5.92 8.29 25.07
N LEU A 363 -5.22 7.16 25.12
CA LEU A 363 -3.87 7.02 24.56
C LEU A 363 -3.90 7.17 23.03
N ASN A 364 -4.83 6.53 22.33
CA ASN A 364 -4.99 6.66 20.88
C ASN A 364 -5.31 8.11 20.46
N ALA A 365 -6.14 8.82 21.24
CA ALA A 365 -6.40 10.23 20.99
C ALA A 365 -5.13 11.08 21.12
N SER A 366 -4.30 10.82 22.15
CA SER A 366 -3.01 11.49 22.31
C SER A 366 -2.00 11.11 21.24
N LEU A 367 -2.04 9.88 20.74
CA LEU A 367 -1.18 9.38 19.68
C LEU A 367 -1.46 10.19 18.41
N LYS A 368 -2.73 10.31 18.02
CA LYS A 368 -3.17 11.11 16.86
C LYS A 368 -2.75 12.57 16.96
N GLU A 369 -2.79 13.17 18.16
CA GLU A 369 -2.33 14.55 18.36
C GLU A 369 -0.81 14.70 18.17
N ASN A 370 -0.01 13.77 18.72
CA ASN A 370 1.46 13.82 18.58
C ASN A 370 1.89 13.51 17.14
N LEU A 371 1.24 12.56 16.48
CA LEU A 371 1.50 12.22 15.09
C LEU A 371 1.20 13.40 14.16
N ASN A 372 0.07 14.09 14.34
CA ASN A 372 -0.24 15.29 13.56
C ASN A 372 0.82 16.39 13.73
N LYS A 373 1.34 16.58 14.96
CA LYS A 373 2.43 17.54 15.21
C LYS A 373 3.73 17.10 14.53
N ALA A 374 4.05 15.81 14.53
CA ALA A 374 5.21 15.29 13.83
C ALA A 374 5.11 15.56 12.31
N ILE A 375 3.93 15.33 11.71
CA ILE A 375 3.64 15.63 10.31
C ILE A 375 3.76 17.13 10.01
N GLU A 376 3.32 18.01 10.91
CA GLU A 376 3.50 19.47 10.77
C GLU A 376 4.99 19.83 10.68
N TYR A 377 5.83 19.32 11.58
CA TYR A 377 7.28 19.56 11.54
C TYR A 377 7.96 18.92 10.31
N ARG A 378 7.44 17.79 9.82
CA ARG A 378 7.91 17.17 8.56
C ARG A 378 7.63 18.06 7.37
N ASN A 379 6.42 18.60 7.27
CA ASN A 379 6.06 19.53 6.21
C ASN A 379 6.90 20.82 6.29
N GLU A 380 7.10 21.35 7.50
CA GLU A 380 7.97 22.52 7.72
C GLU A 380 9.42 22.23 7.28
N ARG A 381 9.98 21.08 7.65
CA ARG A 381 11.31 20.62 7.20
C ARG A 381 11.37 20.55 5.67
N ASN A 382 10.37 19.95 5.02
CA ASN A 382 10.36 19.77 3.56
C ASN A 382 10.29 21.13 2.83
N GLU A 383 9.51 22.09 3.34
CA GLU A 383 9.47 23.46 2.81
C GLU A 383 10.82 24.18 2.97
N ILE A 384 11.49 23.99 4.11
CA ILE A 384 12.82 24.56 4.35
C ILE A 384 13.85 23.91 3.43
N ASN A 385 13.85 22.58 3.27
CA ASN A 385 14.76 21.86 2.40
C ASN A 385 14.62 22.30 0.94
N LYS A 386 13.40 22.51 0.45
CA LYS A 386 13.16 23.11 -0.86
C LYS A 386 13.81 24.49 -0.99
N SER A 387 13.68 25.33 0.04
CA SER A 387 14.31 26.65 0.08
C SER A 387 15.85 26.56 0.13
N VAL A 388 16.41 25.54 0.81
CA VAL A 388 17.85 25.24 0.83
C VAL A 388 18.33 24.85 -0.58
N GLU A 389 17.61 24.01 -1.30
CA GLU A 389 17.95 23.61 -2.67
C GLU A 389 17.96 24.78 -3.64
N GLU A 390 16.94 25.64 -3.56
CA GLU A 390 16.87 26.86 -4.38
C GLU A 390 18.07 27.78 -4.12
N ALA A 391 18.44 27.96 -2.85
CA ALA A 391 19.62 28.75 -2.47
C ALA A 391 20.94 28.07 -2.88
N LYS A 392 21.05 26.73 -2.75
CA LYS A 392 22.20 25.94 -3.24
C LYS A 392 22.36 26.10 -4.75
N LYS A 393 21.26 26.05 -5.52
CA LYS A 393 21.26 26.24 -6.97
C LYS A 393 21.69 27.65 -7.35
N ALA A 394 21.12 28.68 -6.72
CA ALA A 394 21.52 30.07 -6.95
C ALA A 394 23.01 30.32 -6.64
N ARG A 395 23.51 29.75 -5.54
CA ARG A 395 24.94 29.78 -5.17
C ARG A 395 25.80 29.06 -6.21
N ASN A 396 25.41 27.87 -6.64
CA ASN A 396 26.16 27.09 -7.63
C ASN A 396 26.19 27.79 -9.00
N ASP A 397 25.08 28.41 -9.41
CA ASP A 397 25.01 29.22 -10.63
C ASP A 397 25.92 30.45 -10.56
N ALA A 398 25.94 31.15 -9.42
CA ALA A 398 26.87 32.26 -9.20
C ALA A 398 28.33 31.79 -9.27
N ASN A 399 28.67 30.66 -8.62
CA ASN A 399 30.01 30.08 -8.65
C ASN A 399 30.43 29.59 -10.04
N ASN A 400 29.51 29.00 -10.81
CA ASN A 400 29.76 28.58 -12.19
C ASN A 400 30.02 29.80 -13.10
N LYS A 401 29.25 30.88 -12.93
CA LYS A 401 29.50 32.15 -13.62
C LYS A 401 30.85 32.74 -13.24
N ILE A 402 31.21 32.76 -11.95
CA ILE A 402 32.55 33.17 -11.49
C ILE A 402 33.63 32.32 -12.17
N LYS A 403 33.50 31.00 -12.16
CA LYS A 403 34.47 30.06 -12.76
C LYS A 403 34.61 30.30 -14.27
N SER A 404 33.51 30.54 -14.97
CA SER A 404 33.51 30.85 -16.40
C SER A 404 34.20 32.19 -16.74
N LEU A 405 33.95 33.23 -15.93
CA LEU A 405 34.59 34.54 -16.06
C LEU A 405 36.10 34.44 -15.75
N GLU A 406 36.46 33.68 -14.72
CA GLU A 406 37.86 33.40 -14.38
C GLU A 406 38.57 32.55 -15.45
N TRP A 407 37.87 31.63 -16.11
CA TRP A 407 38.41 30.88 -17.24
C TRP A 407 38.61 31.74 -18.49
N SER A 408 37.70 32.68 -18.77
CA SER A 408 37.78 33.58 -19.93
C SER A 408 38.86 34.66 -19.81
N SER A 409 39.22 35.06 -18.58
CA SER A 409 40.22 36.12 -18.30
C SER A 409 41.68 35.65 -18.27
N GLY A 410 41.98 34.43 -18.76
CA GLY A 410 43.35 33.90 -18.80
C GLY A 410 43.92 33.49 -17.43
N LYS A 411 43.08 33.50 -16.38
CA LYS A 411 43.46 33.14 -15.01
C LYS A 411 43.91 31.68 -14.89
N ARG A 412 43.41 30.78 -15.75
CA ARG A 412 43.84 29.37 -15.84
C ARG A 412 45.30 29.24 -16.28
N ASP A 413 45.74 30.05 -17.24
CA ASP A 413 47.12 30.04 -17.72
C ASP A 413 48.06 30.64 -16.67
N LYS A 414 47.59 31.69 -15.96
CA LYS A 414 48.28 32.23 -14.79
C LYS A 414 48.47 31.18 -13.68
N VAL A 415 47.42 30.45 -13.30
CA VAL A 415 47.50 29.39 -12.28
C VAL A 415 48.39 28.21 -12.72
N LYS A 416 48.35 27.81 -14.00
CA LYS A 416 49.26 26.79 -14.54
C LYS A 416 50.72 27.22 -14.44
N ILE A 417 51.02 28.45 -14.86
CA ILE A 417 52.37 29.03 -14.78
C ILE A 417 52.84 29.12 -13.31
N GLU A 418 51.97 29.53 -12.37
CA GLU A 418 52.29 29.54 -10.93
C GLU A 418 52.60 28.15 -10.38
N ASN A 419 51.83 27.13 -10.77
CA ASN A 419 52.04 25.75 -10.34
C ASN A 419 53.33 25.16 -10.93
N GLU A 420 53.67 25.50 -12.17
CA GLU A 420 54.96 25.12 -12.79
C GLU A 420 56.14 25.80 -12.08
N ILE A 421 56.02 27.09 -11.76
CA ILE A 421 57.03 27.80 -10.95
C ILE A 421 57.20 27.13 -9.59
N LYS A 422 56.10 26.82 -8.87
CA LYS A 422 56.16 26.11 -7.57
C LYS A 422 56.79 24.73 -7.69
N LYS A 423 56.52 23.98 -8.76
CA LYS A 423 57.16 22.67 -9.01
C LYS A 423 58.66 22.83 -9.22
N ILE A 424 59.08 23.81 -10.02
CA ILE A 424 60.49 24.09 -10.28
C ILE A 424 61.20 24.53 -9.00
N ASP A 425 60.61 25.46 -8.24
CA ASP A 425 61.15 25.96 -6.97
C ASP A 425 61.27 24.81 -5.95
N LYS A 426 60.25 23.95 -5.81
CA LYS A 426 60.30 22.76 -4.94
C LYS A 426 61.37 21.76 -5.36
N ILE A 427 61.60 21.59 -6.67
CA ILE A 427 62.66 20.71 -7.19
C ILE A 427 64.05 21.27 -6.85
N ILE A 428 64.23 22.58 -6.94
CA ILE A 428 65.49 23.26 -6.57
C ILE A 428 65.73 23.15 -5.05
N GLU A 429 64.69 23.32 -4.23
CA GLU A 429 64.80 23.26 -2.76
C GLU A 429 65.08 21.86 -2.21
N THR A 430 64.53 20.81 -2.84
CA THR A 430 64.53 19.46 -2.27
C THR A 430 65.59 18.52 -2.85
N ARG A 431 66.16 18.81 -4.04
CA ARG A 431 67.10 17.91 -4.73
C ARG A 431 68.49 18.53 -4.87
N VAL A 432 69.52 17.72 -4.59
CA VAL A 432 70.92 18.10 -4.87
C VAL A 432 71.19 17.94 -6.37
N LEU A 433 71.24 19.05 -7.08
CA LEU A 433 71.40 19.12 -8.53
C LEU A 433 72.82 19.56 -8.93
N ASP A 434 73.24 19.21 -10.15
CA ASP A 434 74.47 19.72 -10.74
C ASP A 434 74.28 21.20 -11.14
N ILE A 435 75.32 22.03 -10.98
CA ILE A 435 75.27 23.50 -11.12
C ILE A 435 74.69 23.93 -12.47
N LYS A 436 74.94 23.15 -13.54
CA LYS A 436 74.38 23.43 -14.87
C LYS A 436 72.87 23.20 -14.94
N LYS A 437 72.36 22.15 -14.29
CA LYS A 437 70.92 21.81 -14.29
C LYS A 437 70.13 22.75 -13.38
N GLU A 438 70.70 23.13 -12.24
CA GLU A 438 70.13 24.13 -11.34
C GLU A 438 69.99 25.49 -12.03
N ASN A 439 71.04 25.98 -12.68
CA ASN A 439 70.98 27.25 -13.44
C ASN A 439 69.96 27.22 -14.59
N GLN A 440 69.75 26.06 -15.23
CA GLN A 440 68.74 25.90 -16.27
C GLN A 440 67.32 26.00 -15.69
N LEU A 441 67.06 25.36 -14.55
CA LEU A 441 65.77 25.42 -13.85
C LEU A 441 65.46 26.84 -13.35
N VAL A 442 66.46 27.54 -12.80
CA VAL A 442 66.32 28.94 -12.38
C VAL A 442 66.01 29.85 -13.56
N LYS A 443 66.62 29.61 -14.73
CA LYS A 443 66.34 30.39 -15.94
C LYS A 443 64.91 30.14 -16.44
N ASN A 444 64.48 28.89 -16.49
CA ASN A 444 63.12 28.52 -16.88
C ASN A 444 62.07 29.12 -15.91
N ALA A 445 62.33 29.08 -14.59
CA ALA A 445 61.46 29.71 -13.60
C ALA A 445 61.38 31.24 -13.78
N ASN A 446 62.50 31.90 -14.11
CA ASN A 446 62.51 33.34 -14.39
C ASN A 446 61.78 33.71 -15.68
N ASP A 447 61.89 32.89 -16.73
CA ASP A 447 61.16 33.09 -17.99
C ASP A 447 59.65 32.92 -17.78
N LEU A 448 59.23 31.91 -17.00
CA LEU A 448 57.84 31.71 -16.57
C LEU A 448 57.32 32.86 -15.69
N ARG A 449 58.14 33.36 -14.74
CA ARG A 449 57.79 34.54 -13.92
C ARG A 449 57.60 35.79 -14.76
N LYS A 450 58.34 35.93 -15.86
CA LYS A 450 58.20 37.05 -16.81
C LYS A 450 56.90 36.94 -17.61
N GLN A 451 56.56 35.73 -18.09
CA GLN A 451 55.27 35.46 -18.74
C GLN A 451 54.09 35.74 -17.80
N LEU A 452 54.21 35.43 -16.51
CA LEU A 452 53.19 35.74 -15.51
C LEU A 452 52.96 37.25 -15.33
N MET A 453 54.02 38.06 -15.46
CA MET A 453 53.98 39.52 -15.32
C MET A 453 53.29 40.21 -16.50
N ASP A 454 53.31 39.59 -17.68
CA ASP A 454 52.71 40.13 -18.91
C ASP A 454 51.19 39.84 -19.00
N ILE A 455 50.66 38.92 -18.18
CA ILE A 455 49.22 38.65 -18.07
C ILE A 455 48.57 39.71 -17.19
N GLN A 456 48.02 40.76 -17.80
CA GLN A 456 47.17 41.74 -17.12
C GLN A 456 45.73 41.22 -17.08
N GLU A 457 45.13 41.18 -15.88
CA GLU A 457 43.70 40.90 -15.71
C GLU A 457 42.90 42.16 -16.07
N ASP A 458 41.85 42.01 -16.89
CA ASP A 458 40.94 43.09 -17.21
C ASP A 458 40.19 43.57 -15.96
N GLU A 459 40.25 44.89 -15.69
CA GLU A 459 39.69 45.50 -14.48
C GLU A 459 38.15 45.34 -14.40
N SER A 460 37.45 45.27 -15.54
CA SER A 460 35.99 45.08 -15.55
C SER A 460 35.55 43.65 -15.19
N VAL A 461 36.31 42.63 -15.60
CA VAL A 461 36.02 41.23 -15.25
C VAL A 461 36.18 41.01 -13.75
N LYS A 462 37.08 41.79 -13.12
CA LYS A 462 37.30 41.75 -11.68
C LYS A 462 36.15 42.36 -10.89
N GLU A 463 35.56 43.45 -11.36
CA GLU A 463 34.36 44.05 -10.75
C GLU A 463 33.15 43.11 -10.87
N GLU A 464 32.89 42.55 -12.06
CA GLU A 464 31.80 41.57 -12.28
C GLU A 464 31.97 40.31 -11.42
N ALA A 465 33.18 39.79 -11.29
CA ALA A 465 33.47 38.65 -10.42
C ALA A 465 33.30 39.00 -8.92
N GLN A 466 33.54 40.23 -8.51
CA GLN A 466 33.32 40.68 -7.13
C GLN A 466 31.83 40.79 -6.79
N GLU A 467 31.00 41.26 -7.73
CA GLU A 467 29.54 41.31 -7.54
C GLU A 467 28.94 39.90 -7.43
N LEU A 468 29.36 38.98 -8.30
CA LEU A 468 28.92 37.58 -8.23
C LEU A 468 29.38 36.87 -6.94
N ARG A 469 30.56 37.22 -6.41
CA ARG A 469 31.05 36.69 -5.14
C ARG A 469 30.19 37.14 -3.96
N LYS A 470 29.79 38.42 -3.93
CA LYS A 470 28.86 38.91 -2.91
C LYS A 470 27.52 38.19 -2.98
N LEU A 471 26.98 38.01 -4.19
CA LEU A 471 25.74 37.26 -4.39
C LEU A 471 25.89 35.81 -3.90
N SER A 472 27.02 35.16 -4.19
CA SER A 472 27.28 33.80 -3.70
C SER A 472 27.47 33.73 -2.18
N GLU A 473 28.06 34.75 -1.54
CA GLU A 473 28.20 34.81 -0.08
C GLU A 473 26.84 34.99 0.61
N GLU A 474 25.97 35.85 0.06
CA GLU A 474 24.60 36.06 0.55
C GLU A 474 23.75 34.79 0.44
N GLU A 475 23.80 34.07 -0.69
CA GLU A 475 23.09 32.79 -0.85
C GLU A 475 23.69 31.69 0.04
N HIS A 476 25.01 31.71 0.27
CA HIS A 476 25.63 30.76 1.19
C HIS A 476 25.20 30.98 2.64
N GLU A 477 25.09 32.24 3.10
CA GLU A 477 24.59 32.56 4.43
C GLU A 477 23.14 32.08 4.60
N LYS A 478 22.28 32.26 3.59
CA LYS A 478 20.92 31.72 3.59
C LYS A 478 20.90 30.20 3.73
N VAL A 479 21.72 29.49 2.96
CA VAL A 479 21.84 28.02 3.06
C VAL A 479 22.18 27.59 4.49
N ILE A 480 23.11 28.27 5.16
CA ILE A 480 23.48 27.94 6.55
C ILE A 480 22.29 28.15 7.47
N THR A 481 21.62 29.30 7.39
CA THR A 481 20.48 29.60 8.28
C THR A 481 19.29 28.66 8.06
N LEU A 482 18.99 28.31 6.81
CA LEU A 482 17.91 27.39 6.48
C LEU A 482 18.26 25.96 6.87
N SER A 483 19.52 25.54 6.73
CA SER A 483 19.99 24.23 7.19
C SER A 483 19.86 24.08 8.71
N GLU A 484 20.22 25.10 9.48
CA GLU A 484 20.02 25.10 10.94
C GLU A 484 18.54 25.02 11.32
N GLN A 485 17.66 25.67 10.55
CA GLN A 485 16.20 25.62 10.77
C GLN A 485 15.61 24.24 10.42
N ALA A 486 16.05 23.63 9.31
CA ALA A 486 15.64 22.28 8.93
C ALA A 486 16.06 21.27 9.99
N GLN A 487 17.29 21.39 10.51
CA GLN A 487 17.80 20.52 11.55
C GLN A 487 17.02 20.67 12.87
N ALA A 488 16.63 21.90 13.24
CA ALA A 488 15.78 22.14 14.41
C ALA A 488 14.37 21.54 14.25
N ALA A 489 13.75 21.67 13.08
CA ALA A 489 12.47 21.05 12.78
C ALA A 489 12.55 19.51 12.83
N HIS A 490 13.65 18.95 12.31
CA HIS A 490 13.94 17.52 12.37
C HIS A 490 14.13 17.01 13.81
N GLU A 491 14.87 17.73 14.65
CA GLU A 491 15.02 17.35 16.06
C GLU A 491 13.68 17.34 16.80
N GLU A 492 12.84 18.36 16.61
CA GLU A 492 11.51 18.42 17.22
C GLU A 492 10.62 17.26 16.74
N MET A 493 10.61 17.00 15.44
CA MET A 493 9.93 15.86 14.81
C MET A 493 10.30 14.53 15.48
N LEU A 494 11.60 14.23 15.61
CA LEU A 494 12.09 13.02 16.29
C LEU A 494 11.62 12.92 17.74
N THR A 495 11.47 14.06 18.44
CA THR A 495 10.93 14.01 19.82
C THR A 495 9.46 13.62 19.87
N TYR A 496 8.68 13.93 18.84
CA TYR A 496 7.27 13.54 18.76
C TYR A 496 7.13 12.08 18.31
N PHE A 497 8.00 11.58 17.44
CA PHE A 497 8.02 10.14 17.09
C PHE A 497 8.32 9.27 18.29
N ARG A 498 9.39 9.55 19.04
CA ARG A 498 9.69 8.80 20.27
C ARG A 498 8.55 8.80 21.29
N LYS A 499 7.86 9.94 21.44
CA LYS A 499 6.67 10.01 22.31
C LYS A 499 5.51 9.18 21.76
N THR A 500 5.37 9.09 20.44
CA THR A 500 4.33 8.32 19.76
C THR A 500 4.58 6.83 19.97
N ASP A 501 5.82 6.35 19.86
CA ASP A 501 6.19 4.95 20.13
C ASP A 501 5.94 4.56 21.60
N ASP A 502 6.29 5.43 22.54
CA ASP A 502 5.99 5.25 23.96
C ASP A 502 4.48 5.15 24.22
N ILE A 503 3.67 5.92 23.48
CA ILE A 503 2.20 5.89 23.60
C ILE A 503 1.62 4.65 22.92
N ARG A 504 2.17 4.22 21.78
CA ARG A 504 1.76 3.03 21.02
C ARG A 504 1.97 1.76 21.85
N THR A 505 3.16 1.59 22.41
CA THR A 505 3.45 0.46 23.31
C THR A 505 2.52 0.42 24.54
N ALA A 506 2.18 1.58 25.11
CA ALA A 506 1.18 1.68 26.17
C ALA A 506 -0.26 1.38 25.69
N ALA A 507 -0.56 1.80 24.46
CA ALA A 507 -1.67 1.42 23.57
C ALA A 507 -1.98 -0.08 23.64
N ASP A 508 -1.01 -0.84 23.13
CA ASP A 508 -1.10 -2.28 22.91
C ASP A 508 -1.16 -3.04 24.22
N ASP A 509 -0.41 -2.58 25.23
CA ASP A 509 -0.47 -3.11 26.57
C ASP A 509 -1.86 -2.98 27.21
N ALA A 510 -2.55 -1.86 26.96
CA ALA A 510 -3.92 -1.64 27.42
C ALA A 510 -4.91 -2.50 26.62
N HIS A 511 -4.70 -2.62 25.30
CA HIS A 511 -5.53 -3.44 24.43
C HIS A 511 -5.44 -4.94 24.77
N LYS A 512 -4.24 -5.47 25.02
CA LYS A 512 -4.02 -6.84 25.47
C LYS A 512 -4.74 -7.14 26.78
N LYS A 513 -4.63 -6.24 27.76
CA LYS A 513 -5.36 -6.35 29.04
C LYS A 513 -6.88 -6.29 28.85
N PHE A 514 -7.36 -5.52 27.87
CA PHE A 514 -8.78 -5.50 27.50
C PHE A 514 -9.25 -6.84 26.92
N ILE A 515 -8.50 -7.44 25.98
CA ILE A 515 -8.82 -8.75 25.41
C ILE A 515 -8.85 -9.83 26.49
N GLU A 516 -7.83 -9.87 27.35
CA GLU A 516 -7.76 -10.83 28.46
C GLU A 516 -8.97 -10.69 29.41
N ALA A 517 -9.33 -9.46 29.78
CA ALA A 517 -10.50 -9.20 30.62
C ALA A 517 -11.81 -9.60 29.92
N ARG A 518 -11.95 -9.35 28.61
CA ARG A 518 -13.13 -9.73 27.82
C ARG A 518 -13.27 -11.24 27.67
N ASN A 519 -12.17 -11.96 27.44
CA ASN A 519 -12.15 -13.42 27.34
C ASN A 519 -12.51 -14.06 28.69
N ASN A 520 -11.95 -13.56 29.79
CA ASN A 520 -12.28 -14.02 31.13
C ASN A 520 -13.76 -13.73 31.48
N ALA A 521 -14.29 -12.56 31.12
CA ALA A 521 -15.70 -12.23 31.30
C ALA A 521 -16.63 -13.15 30.50
N SER A 522 -16.22 -13.53 29.28
CA SER A 522 -16.96 -14.43 28.40
C SER A 522 -16.97 -15.87 28.92
N ALA A 523 -15.82 -16.37 29.38
CA ALA A 523 -15.71 -17.68 30.02
C ALA A 523 -16.61 -17.79 31.27
N LYS A 524 -16.59 -16.76 32.14
CA LYS A 524 -17.48 -16.68 33.29
C LYS A 524 -18.95 -16.57 32.89
N HIS A 525 -19.25 -15.94 31.76
CA HIS A 525 -20.61 -15.89 31.24
C HIS A 525 -21.12 -17.25 30.73
N GLU A 526 -20.25 -18.07 30.16
CA GLU A 526 -20.58 -19.45 29.79
C GLU A 526 -20.80 -20.35 31.00
N GLU A 527 -19.93 -20.26 32.01
CA GLU A 527 -20.11 -20.93 33.30
C GLU A 527 -21.46 -20.55 33.93
N PHE A 528 -21.79 -19.25 33.92
CA PHE A 528 -23.08 -18.73 34.39
C PHE A 528 -24.26 -19.33 33.61
N LYS A 529 -24.17 -19.47 32.29
CA LYS A 529 -25.21 -20.11 31.44
C LYS A 529 -25.36 -21.60 31.76
N ALA A 530 -24.27 -22.31 31.99
CA ALA A 530 -24.28 -23.73 32.35
C ALA A 530 -24.98 -23.96 33.70
N VAL A 531 -24.60 -23.19 34.73
CA VAL A 531 -25.22 -23.28 36.06
C VAL A 531 -26.69 -22.85 36.02
N LEU A 532 -27.05 -21.84 35.21
CA LEU A 532 -28.46 -21.49 34.96
C LEU A 532 -29.27 -22.64 34.33
N SER A 533 -28.67 -23.41 33.42
CA SER A 533 -29.30 -24.59 32.83
C SER A 533 -29.58 -25.66 33.89
N ASP A 534 -28.61 -25.92 34.77
CA ASP A 534 -28.76 -26.86 35.89
C ASP A 534 -29.88 -26.42 36.84
N ILE A 535 -29.94 -25.13 37.19
CA ILE A 535 -31.02 -24.57 38.00
C ILE A 535 -32.37 -24.68 37.29
N HIS A 536 -32.41 -24.52 35.96
CA HIS A 536 -33.62 -24.72 35.17
C HIS A 536 -34.13 -26.18 35.27
N VAL A 537 -33.24 -27.16 35.17
CA VAL A 537 -33.56 -28.59 35.34
C VAL A 537 -34.03 -28.90 36.77
N ILE A 538 -33.37 -28.35 37.79
CA ILE A 538 -33.75 -28.47 39.20
C ILE A 538 -35.14 -27.86 39.45
N ASN A 539 -35.39 -26.65 38.94
CA ASN A 539 -36.69 -25.98 39.06
C ASN A 539 -37.80 -26.72 38.31
N LYS A 540 -37.49 -27.39 37.18
CA LYS A 540 -38.43 -28.25 36.46
C LYS A 540 -38.86 -29.46 37.30
N LYS A 541 -37.92 -30.10 38.03
CA LYS A 541 -38.20 -31.22 38.97
C LYS A 541 -38.96 -30.75 40.22
N LEU A 542 -38.61 -29.58 40.78
CA LEU A 542 -39.31 -28.98 41.91
C LEU A 542 -40.73 -28.50 41.53
N GLY A 543 -40.93 -28.09 40.28
CA GLY A 543 -42.20 -27.66 39.71
C GLY A 543 -43.15 -28.81 39.32
N SER A 544 -42.63 -30.00 38.97
CA SER A 544 -43.45 -31.17 38.61
C SER A 544 -44.17 -31.81 39.81
N GLY A 545 -43.75 -31.53 41.04
CA GLY A 545 -44.35 -32.05 42.28
C GLY A 545 -45.50 -31.21 42.87
N LYS A 546 -45.87 -30.07 42.26
CA LYS A 546 -47.00 -29.25 42.71
C LYS A 546 -48.21 -29.55 41.82
N PRO A 547 -49.36 -30.02 42.35
CA PRO A 547 -50.55 -30.16 41.54
C PRO A 547 -50.87 -28.80 40.92
N ARG A 548 -51.03 -28.77 39.58
CA ARG A 548 -51.56 -27.62 38.86
C ARG A 548 -52.97 -27.35 39.40
N LYS A 549 -53.06 -26.56 40.48
CA LYS A 549 -54.28 -25.82 40.79
C LYS A 549 -54.51 -24.97 39.55
N ARG A 550 -55.54 -25.34 38.79
CA ARG A 550 -56.11 -24.50 37.72
C ARG A 550 -56.27 -23.09 38.29
N ARG A 551 -55.33 -22.21 37.98
CA ARG A 551 -55.53 -20.77 38.09
C ARG A 551 -56.44 -20.43 36.91
N SER A 552 -57.74 -20.46 37.18
CA SER A 552 -58.70 -19.65 36.45
C SER A 552 -58.21 -18.21 36.44
N ASP A 553 -58.06 -17.65 35.24
CA ASP A 553 -58.13 -16.22 34.90
C ASP A 553 -57.51 -15.25 35.90
N LYS A 554 -56.20 -15.07 35.80
CA LYS A 554 -55.53 -13.84 36.26
C LYS A 554 -54.16 -13.64 35.57
N LYS A 555 -54.18 -13.54 34.24
CA LYS A 555 -53.31 -12.64 33.45
C LYS A 555 -54.22 -11.48 33.04
N SER A 556 -53.88 -10.20 33.04
CA SER A 556 -52.66 -9.46 33.37
C SER A 556 -53.08 -7.97 33.32
N SER A 557 -53.29 -7.31 34.47
CA SER A 557 -53.77 -5.92 34.51
C SER A 557 -52.65 -4.87 34.50
N SER A 558 -51.38 -5.21 34.26
CA SER A 558 -50.29 -4.21 34.17
C SER A 558 -49.82 -3.92 32.74
N GLY A 559 -49.87 -4.91 31.82
CA GLY A 559 -49.55 -4.69 30.41
C GLY A 559 -50.68 -3.98 29.63
N ALA A 560 -51.93 -4.23 30.00
CA ALA A 560 -53.09 -3.56 29.40
C ALA A 560 -53.18 -2.07 29.78
N ASN A 561 -52.69 -1.67 30.96
CA ASN A 561 -52.67 -0.26 31.35
C ASN A 561 -51.61 0.54 30.60
N LYS A 562 -50.38 0.00 30.45
CA LYS A 562 -49.32 0.69 29.67
C LYS A 562 -49.68 0.85 28.20
N ASN A 563 -50.25 -0.18 27.57
CA ASN A 563 -50.70 -0.08 26.17
C ASN A 563 -51.90 0.86 26.01
N ARG A 564 -52.72 1.04 27.05
CA ARG A 564 -53.82 2.01 27.03
C ARG A 564 -53.30 3.45 27.20
N GLU A 565 -52.36 3.67 28.12
CA GLU A 565 -51.71 4.97 28.33
C GLU A 565 -50.91 5.42 27.11
N GLU A 566 -50.17 4.50 26.47
CA GLU A 566 -49.44 4.81 25.23
C GLU A 566 -50.39 5.13 24.06
N LYS A 567 -51.54 4.46 23.99
CA LYS A 567 -52.57 4.74 22.97
C LYS A 567 -53.26 6.08 23.21
N GLU A 568 -53.62 6.40 24.46
CA GLU A 568 -54.19 7.71 24.83
C GLU A 568 -53.22 8.85 24.48
N ARG A 569 -51.90 8.68 24.74
CA ARG A 569 -50.87 9.64 24.31
C ARG A 569 -50.76 9.79 22.80
N ALA A 570 -50.87 8.68 22.05
CA ALA A 570 -50.85 8.74 20.60
C ALA A 570 -52.10 9.48 20.04
N GLU A 571 -53.27 9.34 20.66
CA GLU A 571 -54.49 10.08 20.30
C GLU A 571 -54.36 11.59 20.63
N GLU A 572 -53.76 11.97 21.77
CA GLU A 572 -53.48 13.38 22.12
C GLU A 572 -52.47 14.03 21.15
N ILE A 573 -51.42 13.30 20.77
CA ILE A 573 -50.43 13.74 19.77
C ILE A 573 -51.10 13.97 18.41
N PHE A 574 -52.04 13.10 18.03
CA PHE A 574 -52.82 13.27 16.80
C PHE A 574 -53.77 14.49 16.85
N GLU A 575 -54.42 14.77 17.98
CA GLU A 575 -55.21 15.99 18.12
C GLU A 575 -54.36 17.26 18.06
N LYS A 576 -53.16 17.24 18.65
CA LYS A 576 -52.17 18.33 18.57
C LYS A 576 -51.69 18.55 17.14
N PHE A 577 -51.50 17.47 16.36
CA PHE A 577 -51.21 17.55 14.92
C PHE A 577 -52.35 18.22 14.16
N LYS A 578 -53.59 17.82 14.42
CA LYS A 578 -54.80 18.37 13.77
C LYS A 578 -55.01 19.86 14.05
N GLN A 579 -54.48 20.35 15.17
CA GLN A 579 -54.49 21.77 15.54
C GLN A 579 -53.29 22.56 14.98
N GLY A 580 -52.42 21.94 14.17
CA GLY A 580 -51.29 22.58 13.50
C GLY A 580 -49.98 22.62 14.30
N GLY A 581 -49.84 21.79 15.34
CA GLY A 581 -48.60 21.64 16.09
C GLY A 581 -47.54 20.82 15.32
N LYS A 582 -46.25 21.18 15.46
CA LYS A 582 -45.12 20.40 14.94
C LYS A 582 -44.89 19.16 15.82
N LEU A 583 -44.67 17.99 15.20
CA LEU A 583 -44.33 16.74 15.89
C LEU A 583 -42.82 16.48 15.88
N SER A 584 -42.33 15.82 16.93
CA SER A 584 -40.98 15.23 16.95
C SER A 584 -40.95 13.85 16.25
N THR A 585 -39.75 13.38 15.91
CA THR A 585 -39.52 12.04 15.32
C THR A 585 -39.99 10.90 16.23
N GLU A 586 -39.86 11.04 17.54
CA GLU A 586 -40.37 10.07 18.53
C GLU A 586 -41.91 10.05 18.58
N GLU A 587 -42.56 11.21 18.43
CA GLU A 587 -44.02 11.33 18.41
C GLU A 587 -44.62 10.73 17.12
N LEU A 588 -43.94 10.85 15.98
CA LEU A 588 -44.32 10.21 14.70
C LEU A 588 -44.23 8.69 14.77
N LEU A 589 -43.16 8.15 15.35
CA LEU A 589 -42.99 6.71 15.56
C LEU A 589 -44.08 6.14 16.48
N LEU A 590 -44.54 6.91 17.47
CA LEU A 590 -45.62 6.51 18.36
C LEU A 590 -46.97 6.40 17.63
N LEU A 591 -47.27 7.33 16.71
CA LEU A 591 -48.47 7.28 15.86
C LEU A 591 -48.46 6.06 14.93
N GLN A 592 -47.31 5.79 14.29
CA GLN A 592 -47.12 4.66 13.38
C GLN A 592 -47.26 3.31 14.13
N LYS A 593 -46.74 3.21 15.36
CA LYS A 593 -46.84 2.01 16.19
C LYS A 593 -48.29 1.60 16.51
N TYR A 594 -49.21 2.57 16.59
CA TYR A 594 -50.62 2.33 16.96
C TYR A 594 -51.60 2.47 15.77
N ASN A 595 -51.11 2.63 14.53
CA ASN A 595 -51.93 2.79 13.31
C ASN A 595 -53.05 3.84 13.47
N ILE A 596 -52.72 4.98 14.07
CA ILE A 596 -53.64 6.12 14.17
C ILE A 596 -53.40 7.00 12.94
N ASN A 597 -54.34 6.94 11.99
CA ASN A 597 -54.30 7.68 10.71
C ASN A 597 -55.11 8.96 10.76
#